data_AF-A0A976LS77-F1
#
_entry.id   AF-A0A976LS77-F1
#
_cell.length_a   1.000
_cell.length_b   1.000
_cell.length_c   1.000
_cell.angle_alpha   90.00
_cell.angle_beta   90.00
_cell.angle_gamma   90.00
#
_symmetry.space_group_name_H-M   'P 1'
#
loop_
_entity.id
_entity.type
_entity.pdbx_description
1 polymer ?
#
loop_
_entity_poly.entity_id
_entity_poly.type
_entity_poly.pdbx_seq_one_letter_code
_entity_poly.pdbx_strand_id
1 'polypeptide(L)'
;MPLRWKHLQWHWIGNKRYLRIWVSGKTGPRYLIARPVVIETFNRLIKFQQLPYQNLEEVIEARLEKLVFTTHEGHKPRSFESVFRNLMNGSGLRKDMAGKFRSLYSLRHTYATFALTEGIDIHTLARQMGTSIAMIERHYSKITPLISAEKLAY
;
A
#
# COMPACT_ATOMS: atom_id res chain seq x y z
N MET A 1 -1.27 -14.17 0.57
CA MET A 1 -1.11 -14.55 -0.85
C MET A 1 -0.06 -13.67 -1.51
N PRO A 2 0.85 -14.19 -2.37
CA PRO A 2 1.75 -13.35 -3.16
C PRO A 2 1.00 -12.57 -4.25
N LEU A 3 1.38 -11.30 -4.47
CA LEU A 3 0.76 -10.45 -5.48
C LEU A 3 1.24 -10.84 -6.89
N ARG A 4 0.29 -11.01 -7.82
CA ARG A 4 0.49 -11.32 -9.24
C ARG A 4 -0.14 -10.23 -10.09
N TRP A 5 0.36 -10.04 -11.32
CA TRP A 5 -0.12 -8.99 -12.22
C TRP A 5 -1.63 -9.09 -12.52
N LYS A 6 -2.17 -10.32 -12.63
CA LYS A 6 -3.62 -10.57 -12.77
C LYS A 6 -4.51 -9.98 -11.65
N HIS A 7 -3.93 -9.67 -10.49
CA HIS A 7 -4.68 -9.11 -9.36
C HIS A 7 -4.91 -7.59 -9.49
N LEU A 8 -4.25 -6.94 -10.45
CA LEU A 8 -4.40 -5.51 -10.72
C LEU A 8 -5.49 -5.32 -11.77
N GLN A 9 -6.37 -4.35 -11.56
CA GLN A 9 -7.48 -4.05 -12.47
C GLN A 9 -7.81 -2.57 -12.47
N TRP A 10 -8.23 -2.03 -13.61
CA TRP A 10 -8.85 -0.72 -13.67
C TRP A 10 -10.30 -0.78 -13.18
N HIS A 11 -10.71 0.23 -12.42
CA HIS A 11 -12.06 0.43 -11.96
C HIS A 11 -12.52 1.84 -12.29
N TRP A 12 -13.69 1.96 -12.89
CA TRP A 12 -14.24 3.23 -13.36
C TRP A 12 -15.37 3.68 -12.44
N ILE A 13 -15.34 4.95 -12.05
CA ILE A 13 -16.44 5.63 -11.37
C ILE A 13 -16.72 6.90 -12.19
N GLY A 14 -17.82 6.87 -12.94
CA GLY A 14 -18.05 7.85 -14.01
C GLY A 14 -16.87 7.86 -15.00
N ASN A 15 -16.33 9.05 -15.25
CA ASN A 15 -15.21 9.25 -16.17
C ASN A 15 -13.82 9.14 -15.51
N LYS A 16 -13.76 8.79 -14.21
CA LYS A 16 -12.49 8.66 -13.48
C LYS A 16 -12.13 7.19 -13.34
N ARG A 17 -10.87 6.85 -13.68
CA ARG A 17 -10.30 5.51 -13.47
C ARG A 17 -9.46 5.45 -12.20
N TYR A 18 -9.56 4.32 -11.51
CA TYR A 18 -8.81 3.99 -10.31
C TYR A 18 -8.16 2.63 -10.48
N LEU A 19 -6.90 2.51 -10.06
CA LEU A 19 -6.26 1.21 -10.00
C LEU A 19 -6.72 0.49 -8.74
N ARG A 20 -7.38 -0.65 -8.90
CA ARG A 20 -7.72 -1.54 -7.78
C ARG A 20 -6.83 -2.77 -7.77
N ILE A 21 -6.50 -3.23 -6.57
CA ILE A 21 -5.65 -4.40 -6.34
C ILE A 21 -6.42 -5.41 -5.50
N TRP A 22 -6.60 -6.62 -6.04
CA TRP A 22 -7.21 -7.72 -5.31
C TRP A 22 -6.20 -8.34 -4.34
N VAL A 23 -6.59 -8.48 -3.07
CA VAL A 23 -5.78 -9.11 -2.04
C VAL A 23 -6.63 -10.06 -1.20
N SER A 24 -6.00 -11.11 -0.68
CA SER A 24 -6.62 -12.03 0.28
C SER A 24 -5.66 -12.33 1.42
N GLY A 25 -6.17 -12.22 2.65
CA GLY A 25 -5.43 -12.41 3.89
C GLY A 25 -6.37 -12.76 5.06
N LYS A 26 -5.92 -12.52 6.29
CA LYS A 26 -6.62 -12.93 7.52
C LYS A 26 -8.10 -12.51 7.58
N THR A 27 -8.42 -11.34 7.03
CA THR A 27 -9.77 -10.75 7.06
C THR A 27 -10.58 -11.04 5.78
N GLY A 28 -10.16 -12.00 4.96
CA GLY A 28 -10.84 -12.37 3.72
C GLY A 28 -10.41 -11.56 2.48
N PRO A 29 -10.96 -11.90 1.30
CA PRO A 29 -10.64 -11.26 0.04
C PRO A 29 -11.27 -9.87 -0.07
N ARG A 30 -10.57 -8.94 -0.74
CA ARG A 30 -11.03 -7.55 -0.95
C ARG A 30 -10.27 -6.87 -2.09
N TYR A 31 -10.86 -5.83 -2.63
CA TYR A 31 -10.17 -4.87 -3.48
C TYR A 31 -9.70 -3.67 -2.66
N LEU A 32 -8.46 -3.26 -2.89
CA LEU A 32 -7.89 -2.02 -2.38
C LEU A 32 -7.79 -1.01 -3.51
N ILE A 33 -8.01 0.27 -3.24
CA ILE A 33 -7.73 1.34 -4.21
C ILE A 33 -6.29 1.80 -4.04
N ALA A 34 -5.49 1.72 -5.10
CA ALA A 34 -4.10 2.15 -5.06
C ALA A 34 -3.98 3.65 -5.29
N ARG A 35 -2.99 4.29 -4.65
CA ARG A 35 -2.67 5.70 -4.94
C ARG A 35 -2.07 5.82 -6.35
N PRO A 36 -2.40 6.86 -7.13
CA PRO A 36 -1.91 7.02 -8.50
C PRO A 36 -0.39 6.91 -8.66
N VAL A 37 0.37 7.37 -7.66
CA VAL A 37 1.84 7.30 -7.63
C VAL A 37 2.39 5.88 -7.81
N VAL A 38 1.62 4.84 -7.47
CA VAL A 38 2.07 3.45 -7.65
C VAL A 38 2.17 3.04 -9.11
N ILE A 39 1.43 3.70 -10.02
CA ILE A 39 1.39 3.35 -11.45
C ILE A 39 2.80 3.41 -12.03
N GLU A 40 3.53 4.49 -11.75
CA GLU A 40 4.91 4.63 -12.21
C GLU A 40 5.84 3.59 -11.60
N THR A 41 5.60 3.22 -10.34
CA THR A 41 6.35 2.13 -9.70
C THR A 41 6.10 0.80 -10.42
N PHE A 42 4.87 0.51 -10.82
CA PHE A 42 4.57 -0.70 -11.59
C PHE A 42 5.18 -0.66 -12.99
N ASN A 43 5.16 0.47 -13.70
CA ASN A 43 5.85 0.60 -14.99
C ASN A 43 7.36 0.32 -14.87
N ARG A 44 8.00 0.81 -13.80
CA ARG A 44 9.40 0.49 -13.49
C ARG A 44 9.62 -0.99 -13.21
N LEU A 45 8.69 -1.66 -12.53
CA LEU A 45 8.76 -3.10 -12.27
C LEU A 45 8.57 -3.93 -13.55
N ILE A 46 7.71 -3.50 -14.48
CA ILE A 46 7.53 -4.12 -15.80
C ILE A 46 8.86 -4.12 -16.56
N LYS A 47 9.54 -2.96 -16.60
CA LYS A 47 10.87 -2.81 -17.21
C LYS A 47 11.92 -3.65 -16.49
N PHE A 48 11.94 -3.62 -15.16
CA PHE A 48 12.86 -4.41 -14.33
C PHE A 48 12.74 -5.91 -14.59
N GLN A 49 11.52 -6.41 -14.77
CA GLN A 49 11.22 -7.81 -15.08
C GLN A 49 11.38 -8.14 -16.58
N GLN A 50 11.72 -7.17 -17.43
CA GLN A 50 11.84 -7.32 -18.88
C GLN A 50 10.59 -7.95 -19.51
N LEU A 51 9.41 -7.55 -19.06
CA LEU A 51 8.16 -8.05 -19.63
C LEU A 51 7.95 -7.42 -21.03
N PRO A 52 7.38 -8.16 -21.99
CA PRO A 52 7.19 -7.68 -23.37
C PRO A 52 5.95 -6.77 -23.49
N TYR A 53 5.81 -5.81 -22.58
CA TYR A 53 4.68 -4.87 -22.51
C TYR A 53 5.19 -3.46 -22.23
N GLN A 54 4.58 -2.46 -22.85
CA GLN A 54 5.05 -1.07 -22.77
C GLN A 54 4.68 -0.41 -21.44
N ASN A 55 3.51 -0.77 -20.89
CA ASN A 55 2.91 -0.08 -19.75
C ASN A 55 2.01 -1.01 -18.92
N LEU A 56 1.52 -0.47 -17.80
CA LEU A 56 0.64 -1.17 -16.88
C LEU A 56 -0.70 -1.57 -17.51
N GLU A 57 -1.24 -0.78 -18.44
CA GLU A 57 -2.49 -1.08 -19.14
C GLU A 57 -2.42 -2.43 -19.86
N GLU A 58 -1.40 -2.62 -20.71
CA GLU A 58 -1.20 -3.87 -21.45
C GLU A 58 -0.99 -5.07 -20.50
N VAL A 59 -0.27 -4.88 -19.39
CA VAL A 59 -0.03 -5.95 -18.41
C VAL A 59 -1.31 -6.34 -17.66
N ILE A 60 -2.19 -5.38 -17.35
CA ILE A 60 -3.49 -5.65 -16.73
C ILE A 60 -4.39 -6.43 -17.68
N GLU A 61 -4.40 -6.07 -18.96
CA GLU A 61 -5.18 -6.77 -19.99
C GLU A 61 -4.69 -8.20 -20.20
N ALA A 62 -3.36 -8.41 -20.19
CA ALA A 62 -2.75 -9.73 -20.34
C ALA A 62 -3.02 -10.70 -19.17
N ARG A 63 -3.50 -10.20 -18.02
CA ARG A 63 -3.84 -10.99 -16.82
C ARG A 63 -2.77 -12.01 -16.41
N LEU A 64 -1.51 -11.60 -16.42
CA LEU A 64 -0.39 -12.52 -16.20
C LEU A 64 -0.42 -13.15 -14.81
N GLU A 65 -0.20 -14.47 -14.77
CA GLU A 65 0.06 -15.21 -13.53
C GLU A 65 1.44 -14.89 -12.92
N LYS A 66 2.26 -14.04 -13.55
CA LYS A 66 3.60 -13.68 -13.05
C LYS A 66 3.51 -12.85 -11.75
N LEU A 67 4.50 -13.00 -10.88
CA LEU A 67 4.62 -12.25 -9.62
C LEU A 67 4.92 -10.77 -9.90
N VAL A 68 4.31 -9.86 -9.14
CA VAL A 68 4.61 -8.42 -9.24
C VAL A 68 5.96 -8.08 -8.62
N PHE A 69 6.33 -8.77 -7.54
CA PHE A 69 7.58 -8.55 -6.84
C PHE A 69 8.47 -9.77 -6.99
N THR A 70 9.59 -9.60 -7.67
CA THR A 70 10.58 -10.65 -7.93
C THR A 70 11.99 -10.14 -7.67
N THR A 71 12.93 -11.06 -7.46
CA THR A 71 14.36 -10.78 -7.63
C THR A 71 14.70 -10.59 -9.11
N HIS A 72 15.93 -10.21 -9.41
CA HIS A 72 16.43 -10.14 -10.80
C HIS A 72 16.30 -11.48 -11.55
N GLU A 73 16.31 -12.60 -10.83
CA GLU A 73 16.15 -13.94 -11.37
C GLU A 73 14.67 -14.35 -11.57
N GLY A 74 13.71 -13.47 -11.27
CA GLY A 74 12.27 -13.78 -11.38
C GLY A 74 11.69 -14.56 -10.19
N HIS A 75 12.49 -14.91 -9.20
CA HIS A 75 12.05 -15.60 -7.98
C HIS A 75 11.34 -14.68 -6.99
N LYS A 76 10.47 -15.24 -6.15
CA LYS A 76 9.87 -14.50 -5.03
C LYS A 76 10.96 -14.01 -4.06
N PRO A 77 10.94 -12.74 -3.61
CA PRO A 77 11.84 -12.27 -2.57
C PRO A 77 11.72 -13.11 -1.29
N ARG A 78 12.87 -13.50 -0.71
CA ARG A 78 12.91 -14.35 0.50
C ARG A 78 12.25 -13.68 1.71
N SER A 79 12.52 -12.40 1.93
CA SER A 79 11.90 -11.61 3.00
C SER A 79 11.87 -10.13 2.63
N PHE A 80 10.68 -9.53 2.65
CA PHE A 80 10.55 -8.09 2.50
C PHE A 80 11.05 -7.35 3.75
N GLU A 81 10.93 -7.97 4.93
CA GLU A 81 11.40 -7.39 6.20
C GLU A 81 12.91 -7.16 6.17
N SER A 82 13.68 -8.11 5.64
CA SER A 82 15.14 -7.96 5.52
C SER A 82 15.51 -6.87 4.52
N VAL A 83 14.85 -6.85 3.35
CA VAL A 83 15.06 -5.80 2.33
C VAL A 83 14.77 -4.42 2.91
N PHE A 84 13.64 -4.26 3.61
CA PHE A 84 13.27 -3.01 4.24
C PHE A 84 14.26 -2.64 5.35
N ARG A 85 14.66 -3.58 6.21
CA ARG A 85 15.66 -3.32 7.25
C ARG A 85 16.98 -2.81 6.66
N ASN A 86 17.45 -3.39 5.57
CA ASN A 86 18.67 -2.96 4.89
C ASN A 86 18.51 -1.54 4.32
N LEU A 87 17.38 -1.24 3.68
CA LEU A 87 17.05 0.11 3.23
C LEU A 87 17.05 1.13 4.38
N MET A 88 16.45 0.78 5.52
CA MET A 88 16.39 1.66 6.69
C MET A 88 17.76 1.85 7.34
N ASN A 89 18.64 0.85 7.32
CA ASN A 89 20.02 0.98 7.78
C ASN A 89 20.82 1.89 6.85
N GLY A 90 20.76 1.64 5.52
CA GLY A 90 21.52 2.43 4.53
C GLY A 90 21.08 3.89 4.43
N SER A 91 19.82 4.19 4.77
CA SER A 91 19.30 5.56 4.83
C SER A 91 19.47 6.25 6.19
N GLY A 92 19.99 5.55 7.21
CA GLY A 92 20.09 6.09 8.57
C GLY A 92 18.75 6.22 9.32
N LEU A 93 17.66 5.71 8.75
CA LEU A 93 16.30 5.82 9.31
C LEU A 93 15.88 4.60 10.14
N ARG A 94 16.81 3.73 10.55
CA ARG A 94 16.49 2.48 11.24
C ARG A 94 15.72 2.66 12.55
N LYS A 95 16.07 3.69 13.32
CA LYS A 95 15.43 4.07 14.59
C LYS A 95 14.64 5.36 14.44
N ASP A 96 13.51 5.43 15.13
CA ASP A 96 12.78 6.69 15.30
C ASP A 96 13.38 7.56 16.43
N MET A 97 12.76 8.71 16.67
CA MET A 97 13.19 9.67 17.70
C MET A 97 13.18 9.09 19.12
N ALA A 98 12.37 8.06 19.37
CA ALA A 98 12.31 7.35 20.65
C ALA A 98 13.27 6.15 20.70
N GLY A 99 14.14 6.00 19.71
CA GLY A 99 15.08 4.90 19.60
C GLY A 99 14.45 3.57 19.16
N LYS A 100 13.16 3.55 18.83
CA LYS A 100 12.45 2.33 18.44
C LYS A 100 12.71 2.00 16.98
N PHE A 101 12.85 0.72 16.73
CA PHE A 101 13.11 0.17 15.40
C PHE A 101 11.90 0.26 14.47
N ARG A 102 12.06 0.94 13.32
CA ARG A 102 11.07 0.95 12.23
C ARG A 102 11.00 -0.41 11.53
N SER A 103 9.81 -0.90 11.22
CA SER A 103 9.60 -2.12 10.45
C SER A 103 8.73 -1.84 9.23
N LEU A 104 8.50 -2.83 8.36
CA LEU A 104 7.53 -2.65 7.26
C LEU A 104 6.15 -2.22 7.75
N TYR A 105 5.76 -2.67 8.95
CA TYR A 105 4.51 -2.28 9.57
C TYR A 105 4.46 -0.77 9.90
N SER A 106 5.61 -0.12 10.08
CA SER A 106 5.70 1.33 10.23
C SER A 106 5.15 2.07 9.00
N LEU A 107 5.33 1.54 7.77
CA LEU A 107 4.75 2.15 6.57
C LEU A 107 3.23 2.16 6.61
N ARG A 108 2.62 1.09 7.16
CA ARG A 108 1.17 1.00 7.34
C ARG A 108 0.68 2.04 8.36
N HIS A 109 1.46 2.30 9.41
CA HIS A 109 1.17 3.37 10.38
C HIS A 109 1.26 4.76 9.77
N THR A 110 2.30 5.01 8.97
CA THR A 110 2.46 6.27 8.22
C THR A 110 1.27 6.50 7.28
N TYR A 111 0.88 5.48 6.52
CA TYR A 111 -0.29 5.56 5.63
C TYR A 111 -1.58 5.91 6.38
N ALA A 112 -1.86 5.23 7.49
CA ALA A 112 -3.07 5.50 8.28
C ALA A 112 -3.08 6.92 8.84
N THR A 113 -1.93 7.39 9.35
CA THR A 113 -1.78 8.75 9.89
C THR A 113 -2.08 9.80 8.82
N PHE A 114 -1.47 9.67 7.64
CA PHE A 114 -1.72 10.59 6.53
C PHE A 114 -3.16 10.53 6.04
N ALA A 115 -3.73 9.34 5.88
CA ALA A 115 -5.12 9.19 5.46
C ALA A 115 -6.10 9.88 6.41
N LEU A 116 -5.93 9.69 7.72
CA LEU A 116 -6.77 10.37 8.72
C LEU A 116 -6.55 11.89 8.66
N THR A 117 -5.30 12.34 8.53
CA THR A 117 -4.97 13.78 8.45
C THR A 117 -5.52 14.44 7.20
N GLU A 118 -5.60 13.71 6.09
CA GLU A 118 -6.28 14.11 4.84
C GLU A 118 -7.83 14.07 4.97
N GLY A 119 -8.37 13.72 6.14
CA GLY A 119 -9.81 13.71 6.41
C GLY A 119 -10.55 12.44 5.98
N ILE A 120 -9.84 11.36 5.62
CA ILE A 120 -10.48 10.08 5.29
C ILE A 120 -11.15 9.52 6.54
N ASP A 121 -12.43 9.16 6.43
CA ASP A 121 -13.19 8.62 7.54
C ASP A 121 -12.67 7.24 7.98
N ILE A 122 -12.82 6.95 9.29
CA ILE A 122 -12.29 5.73 9.91
C ILE A 122 -12.89 4.47 9.28
N HIS A 123 -14.17 4.48 8.88
CA HIS A 123 -14.82 3.31 8.29
C HIS A 123 -14.24 2.98 6.91
N THR A 124 -14.03 3.99 6.07
CA THR A 124 -13.38 3.84 4.75
C THR A 124 -11.94 3.39 4.91
N LEU A 125 -11.20 3.99 5.84
CA LEU A 125 -9.82 3.58 6.10
C LEU A 125 -9.73 2.13 6.62
N ALA A 126 -10.64 1.72 7.50
CA ALA A 126 -10.72 0.34 8.02
C ALA A 126 -10.89 -0.67 6.89
N ARG A 127 -11.83 -0.42 5.97
CA ARG A 127 -12.06 -1.27 4.79
C ARG A 127 -10.85 -1.30 3.86
N GLN A 128 -10.28 -0.14 3.55
CA GLN A 128 -9.10 -0.01 2.69
C GLN A 128 -7.86 -0.69 3.29
N MET A 129 -7.69 -0.67 4.61
CA MET A 129 -6.57 -1.33 5.27
C MET A 129 -6.84 -2.81 5.57
N GLY A 130 -8.11 -3.23 5.57
CA GLY A 130 -8.54 -4.57 5.97
C GLY A 130 -8.35 -4.84 7.46
N THR A 131 -8.71 -3.86 8.31
CA THR A 131 -8.65 -3.95 9.78
C THR A 131 -9.98 -3.50 10.40
N SER A 132 -10.14 -3.68 11.72
CA SER A 132 -11.34 -3.22 12.42
C SER A 132 -11.26 -1.74 12.75
N ILE A 133 -12.42 -1.09 12.85
CA ILE A 133 -12.56 0.30 13.32
C ILE A 133 -11.93 0.44 14.70
N ALA A 134 -12.24 -0.48 15.62
CA ALA A 134 -11.68 -0.51 16.97
C ALA A 134 -10.13 -0.55 16.97
N MET A 135 -9.50 -1.21 16.00
CA MET A 135 -8.05 -1.22 15.86
C MET A 135 -7.52 0.15 15.43
N ILE A 136 -8.18 0.81 14.47
CA ILE A 136 -7.82 2.18 14.06
C ILE A 136 -7.98 3.14 15.24
N GLU A 137 -9.11 3.12 15.92
CA GLU A 137 -9.36 3.98 17.08
C GLU A 137 -8.30 3.77 18.17
N ARG A 138 -8.01 2.51 18.53
CA ARG A 138 -6.98 2.19 19.53
C ARG A 138 -5.61 2.78 19.18
N HIS A 139 -5.25 2.80 17.90
CA HIS A 139 -3.93 3.24 17.45
C HIS A 139 -3.83 4.73 17.12
N TYR A 140 -4.93 5.38 16.72
CA TYR A 140 -4.90 6.74 16.16
C TYR A 140 -5.91 7.71 16.80
N SER A 141 -6.62 7.32 17.86
CA SER A 141 -7.56 8.19 18.59
C SER A 141 -6.97 9.54 19.01
N LYS A 142 -5.65 9.61 19.25
CA LYS A 142 -4.96 10.85 19.63
C LYS A 142 -4.84 11.86 18.49
N ILE A 143 -4.92 11.41 17.24
CA ILE A 143 -4.78 12.26 16.06
C ILE A 143 -6.16 12.83 15.68
N THR A 144 -7.23 12.12 16.00
CA THR A 144 -8.62 12.54 15.71
C THR A 144 -8.98 13.93 16.26
N PRO A 145 -8.62 14.33 17.51
CA PRO A 145 -8.85 15.68 18.01
C PRO A 145 -8.07 16.76 17.26
N LEU A 146 -6.82 16.47 16.87
CA LEU A 146 -5.96 17.42 16.13
C LEU A 146 -6.50 17.67 14.71
N ILE A 147 -6.97 16.62 14.05
CA ILE A 147 -7.60 16.71 12.71
C ILE A 147 -8.98 17.38 12.81
N SER A 148 -9.69 17.14 13.91
CA SER A 148 -10.98 17.77 14.17
C SER A 148 -10.84 19.16 14.78
N ALA A 149 -9.63 19.72 14.92
CA ALA A 149 -9.44 21.04 15.52
C ALA A 149 -10.25 22.11 14.79
N GLU A 150 -10.29 22.09 13.46
CA GLU A 150 -11.16 23.00 12.67
C GLU A 150 -12.67 22.75 12.89
N LYS A 151 -13.07 21.51 13.20
CA LYS A 151 -14.47 21.14 13.48
C LYS A 151 -14.88 21.33 14.94
N LEU A 152 -13.91 21.43 15.85
CA LEU A 152 -14.09 21.54 17.31
C LEU A 152 -13.82 22.95 17.83
N ALA A 153 -13.15 23.79 17.03
CA ALA A 153 -12.87 25.20 17.35
C ALA A 153 -14.05 26.15 17.05
N TYR A 154 -15.20 25.62 16.62
CA TYR A 154 -16.45 26.34 16.44
C TYR A 154 -17.59 25.64 17.17
#